data_AF-A0A815QY65-F1
#
_entry.id   AF-A0A815QY65-F1
#
_cell.length_a   1.000
_cell.length_b   1.000
_cell.length_c   1.000
_cell.angle_alpha   90.00
_cell.angle_beta   90.00
_cell.angle_gamma   90.00
#
_symmetry.space_group_name_H-M   'P 1'
#
loop_
_entity.id
_entity.type
_entity.pdbx_description
1 polymer ?
#
loop_
_entity_poly.entity_id
_entity_poly.type
_entity_poly.pdbx_seq_one_letter_code
_entity_poly.pdbx_strand_id
1 'polypeptide(L)'
;MQFIVVVVLATIACIQAAPTSQVVDKAWGEPRGSTLVEGVKCLFLVGPFDCAKAKTNADVAAAEAQNSYPAQTLHNGIGDAFRHCYWNALMTISIGRDQAKKVADLHEDNNTTGPLEERAMDLKNNEIGRQVGSESKTTDEARAKCADHVETGYLQLKP
;
A
#
# COMPACT_ATOMS: atom_id res chain seq x y z
N MET A 1 47.03 19.75 43.24
CA MET A 1 47.15 18.29 43.08
C MET A 1 45.76 17.77 42.76
N GLN A 2 45.63 17.13 41.59
CA GLN A 2 44.51 16.39 40.99
C GLN A 2 43.04 16.76 41.30
N PHE A 3 42.37 17.22 40.24
CA PHE A 3 40.94 17.10 39.98
C PHE A 3 40.47 15.63 40.07
N ILE A 4 39.36 15.34 40.75
CA ILE A 4 38.61 14.09 40.57
C ILE A 4 37.33 14.41 39.80
N VAL A 5 37.35 13.97 38.56
CA VAL A 5 36.22 13.87 37.63
C VAL A 5 35.33 12.72 38.12
N VAL A 6 34.06 13.00 38.40
CA VAL A 6 33.03 11.95 38.48
C VAL A 6 32.16 12.08 37.23
N VAL A 7 32.52 11.29 36.22
CA VAL A 7 31.71 11.08 35.02
C VAL A 7 30.51 10.22 35.42
N VAL A 8 29.32 10.82 35.50
CA VAL A 8 28.06 10.07 35.48
C VAL A 8 27.60 10.00 34.02
N LEU A 9 28.07 9.00 33.31
CA LEU A 9 27.53 8.61 32.00
C LEU A 9 26.32 7.70 32.26
N ALA A 10 25.13 8.29 32.23
CA ALA A 10 23.88 7.54 32.15
C ALA A 10 22.87 8.33 31.32
N THR A 11 22.84 8.07 30.01
CA THR A 11 21.63 7.83 29.21
C THR A 11 22.06 7.33 27.84
N ILE A 12 22.17 6.01 27.68
CA ILE A 12 22.06 5.38 26.37
C ILE A 12 20.56 5.34 26.05
N ALA A 13 20.10 6.36 25.32
CA ALA A 13 18.81 6.42 24.63
C ALA A 13 19.03 7.41 23.48
N CYS A 14 18.81 7.13 22.20
CA CYS A 14 18.23 5.97 21.53
C CYS A 14 19.20 5.58 20.42
N ILE A 15 19.65 4.32 20.39
CA ILE A 15 19.83 3.71 19.07
C ILE A 15 18.38 3.53 18.60
N GLN A 16 17.86 4.52 17.88
CA GLN A 16 16.84 4.21 16.90
C GLN A 16 17.52 3.18 16.00
N ALA A 17 17.26 1.90 16.26
CA ALA A 17 17.36 0.93 15.21
C ALA A 17 16.43 1.49 14.14
N ALA A 18 17.02 2.13 13.12
CA ALA A 18 16.29 2.48 11.92
C ALA A 18 15.52 1.21 11.55
N PRO A 19 14.19 1.28 11.40
CA PRO A 19 13.42 0.10 11.07
C PRO A 19 14.11 -0.49 9.85
N THR A 20 14.60 -1.73 9.97
CA THR A 20 15.22 -2.44 8.87
C THR A 20 14.22 -2.37 7.74
N SER A 21 14.53 -1.54 6.75
CA SER A 21 13.64 -1.25 5.64
C SER A 21 13.25 -2.60 5.08
N GLN A 22 12.01 -3.00 5.33
CA GLN A 22 11.38 -4.12 4.63
C GLN A 22 11.73 -3.89 3.17
N VAL A 23 12.31 -4.90 2.52
CA VAL A 23 12.78 -4.78 1.13
C VAL A 23 11.56 -4.41 0.30
N VAL A 24 11.39 -3.11 0.07
CA VAL A 24 10.26 -2.55 -0.65
C VAL A 24 10.40 -2.99 -2.09
N ASP A 25 9.35 -3.60 -2.61
CA ASP A 25 9.30 -3.96 -4.01
C ASP A 25 9.45 -2.70 -4.89
N LYS A 26 10.38 -2.76 -5.85
CA LYS A 26 10.64 -1.68 -6.82
C LYS A 26 9.49 -1.51 -7.83
N ALA A 27 8.64 -2.51 -7.98
CA ALA A 27 7.54 -2.53 -8.91
C ALA A 27 6.21 -2.05 -8.30
N TRP A 28 5.83 -2.42 -7.07
CA TRP A 28 4.51 -2.04 -6.52
C TRP A 28 4.51 -1.52 -5.07
N GLY A 29 5.67 -1.29 -4.45
CA GLY A 29 5.75 -0.60 -3.15
C GLY A 29 5.27 -1.40 -1.92
N GLU A 30 5.08 -2.72 -2.07
CA GLU A 30 4.70 -3.68 -1.01
C GLU A 30 5.93 -4.36 -0.37
N PRO A 31 5.84 -4.88 0.87
CA PRO A 31 6.85 -5.76 1.47
C PRO A 31 6.91 -7.16 0.83
N ARG A 32 5.94 -7.50 -0.04
CA ARG A 32 5.84 -8.80 -0.70
C ARG A 32 6.16 -8.67 -2.18
N GLY A 33 7.10 -9.50 -2.63
CA GLY A 33 7.65 -9.44 -3.97
C GLY A 33 6.61 -9.76 -5.05
N SER A 34 6.21 -8.73 -5.78
CA SER A 34 5.82 -8.87 -7.17
C SER A 34 6.99 -9.46 -7.95
N THR A 35 6.65 -10.35 -8.85
CA THR A 35 7.63 -11.10 -9.62
C THR A 35 7.77 -10.45 -10.99
N LEU A 36 8.92 -10.63 -11.67
CA LEU A 36 9.03 -10.35 -13.12
C LEU A 36 7.86 -10.99 -13.91
N VAL A 37 7.33 -12.10 -13.39
CA VAL A 37 6.15 -12.80 -13.93
C VAL A 37 4.87 -11.97 -13.81
N GLU A 38 4.63 -11.29 -12.69
CA GLU A 38 3.49 -10.39 -12.51
C GLU A 38 3.54 -9.22 -13.49
N GLY A 39 4.71 -8.58 -13.63
CA GLY A 39 4.91 -7.51 -14.61
C GLY A 39 4.61 -7.97 -16.03
N VAL A 40 5.15 -9.12 -16.45
CA VAL A 40 4.88 -9.69 -17.78
C VAL A 40 3.39 -10.01 -17.96
N LYS A 41 2.73 -10.61 -16.97
CA LYS A 41 1.29 -10.89 -17.02
C LYS A 41 0.48 -9.61 -17.15
N CYS A 42 0.82 -8.56 -16.40
CA CYS A 42 0.19 -7.26 -16.49
C CYS A 42 0.29 -6.65 -17.90
N LEU A 43 1.46 -6.74 -18.55
CA LEU A 43 1.64 -6.29 -19.94
C LEU A 43 0.69 -7.01 -20.92
N PHE A 44 0.48 -8.32 -20.76
CA PHE A 44 -0.47 -9.08 -21.59
C PHE A 44 -1.94 -8.81 -21.24
N LEU A 45 -2.22 -8.49 -19.98
CA LEU A 45 -3.58 -8.36 -19.45
C LEU A 45 -4.24 -7.02 -19.78
N VAL A 46 -3.46 -5.94 -19.72
CA VAL A 46 -3.94 -4.55 -19.90
C VAL A 46 -3.11 -3.73 -20.89
N GLY A 47 -2.02 -4.31 -21.43
CA GLY A 47 -1.13 -3.60 -22.34
C GLY A 47 -0.06 -2.76 -21.60
N PRO A 48 0.98 -2.29 -22.32
CA PRO A 48 2.14 -1.68 -21.70
C PRO A 48 1.87 -0.33 -21.04
N PHE A 49 1.04 0.52 -21.66
CA PHE A 49 0.76 1.86 -21.13
C PHE A 49 -0.10 1.81 -19.87
N ASP A 50 -1.14 0.98 -19.85
CA ASP A 50 -2.03 0.87 -18.70
C ASP A 50 -1.38 0.08 -17.57
N CYS A 51 -0.53 -0.90 -17.89
CA CYS A 51 0.30 -1.56 -16.88
C CYS A 51 1.28 -0.56 -16.22
N ALA A 52 1.92 0.31 -17.01
CA ALA A 52 2.80 1.36 -16.47
C ALA A 52 2.05 2.35 -15.57
N LYS A 53 0.85 2.79 -15.97
CA LYS A 53 -0.01 3.64 -15.13
C LYS A 53 -0.41 2.95 -13.83
N ALA A 54 -0.82 1.69 -13.90
CA ALA A 54 -1.18 0.93 -12.72
C ALA A 54 0.00 0.86 -11.74
N LYS A 55 1.21 0.65 -12.26
CA LYS A 55 2.45 0.63 -11.47
C LYS A 55 2.69 1.97 -10.77
N THR A 56 2.62 3.06 -11.53
CA THR A 56 2.73 4.42 -10.97
C THR A 56 1.67 4.67 -9.91
N ASN A 57 0.43 4.23 -10.12
CA ASN A 57 -0.64 4.39 -9.15
C ASN A 57 -0.37 3.64 -7.84
N ALA A 58 0.25 2.46 -7.90
CA ALA A 58 0.65 1.75 -6.69
C ALA A 58 1.75 2.47 -5.94
N ASP A 59 2.78 2.95 -6.65
CA ASP A 59 3.85 3.75 -6.05
C ASP A 59 3.28 5.00 -5.35
N VAL A 60 2.31 5.69 -5.97
CA VAL A 60 1.60 6.85 -5.39
C VAL A 60 0.79 6.45 -4.16
N ALA A 61 0.00 5.38 -4.22
CA ALA A 61 -0.81 4.94 -3.09
C ALA A 61 0.05 4.48 -1.90
N ALA A 62 1.16 3.78 -2.17
CA ALA A 62 2.10 3.34 -1.16
C ALA A 62 2.79 4.53 -0.48
N ALA A 63 3.25 5.52 -1.25
CA ALA A 63 3.83 6.74 -0.70
C ALA A 63 2.82 7.52 0.16
N GLU A 64 1.58 7.65 -0.31
CA GLU A 64 0.54 8.35 0.46
C GLU A 64 0.22 7.62 1.77
N ALA A 65 0.15 6.28 1.75
CA ALA A 65 -0.07 5.48 2.94
C ALA A 65 1.09 5.63 3.95
N GLN A 66 2.34 5.59 3.48
CA GLN A 66 3.54 5.79 4.30
C GLN A 66 3.59 7.17 4.95
N ASN A 67 3.13 8.20 4.24
CA ASN A 67 3.09 9.57 4.75
C ASN A 67 1.94 9.81 5.75
N SER A 68 0.85 9.05 5.63
CA SER A 68 -0.40 9.32 6.37
C SER A 68 -0.63 8.41 7.57
N TYR A 69 -0.03 7.22 7.58
CA TYR A 69 -0.32 6.19 8.59
C TYR A 69 0.94 5.67 9.31
N PRO A 70 0.84 5.22 10.57
CA PRO A 70 1.97 4.65 11.29
C PRO A 70 2.58 3.44 10.57
N ALA A 71 3.91 3.35 10.54
CA ALA A 71 4.64 2.33 9.77
C ALA A 71 4.21 0.88 10.08
N GLN A 72 3.86 0.58 11.34
CA GLN A 72 3.39 -0.73 11.78
C GLN A 72 2.00 -1.11 11.27
N THR A 73 1.29 -0.18 10.61
CA THR A 73 -0.06 -0.38 10.08
C THR A 73 -0.10 -0.46 8.56
N LEU A 74 1.06 -0.34 7.91
CA LEU A 74 1.19 -0.47 6.45
C LEU A 74 1.04 -1.91 5.98
N HIS A 75 0.80 -2.85 6.89
CA HIS A 75 0.59 -4.25 6.62
C HIS A 75 -0.46 -4.80 7.57
N ASN A 76 -1.50 -5.44 7.05
CA ASN A 76 -2.62 -5.98 7.83
C ASN A 76 -3.24 -4.96 8.80
N GLY A 77 -3.27 -3.69 8.37
CA GLY A 77 -3.59 -2.56 9.23
C GLY A 77 -4.27 -1.41 8.49
N ILE A 78 -4.46 -0.28 9.19
CA ILE A 78 -5.17 0.88 8.65
C ILE A 78 -4.51 1.50 7.41
N GLY A 79 -3.18 1.59 7.40
CA GLY A 79 -2.43 2.12 6.26
C GLY A 79 -2.45 1.17 5.07
N ASP A 80 -2.53 -0.13 5.34
CA ASP A 80 -2.71 -1.17 4.34
C ASP A 80 -4.08 -1.06 3.65
N ALA A 81 -5.13 -1.05 4.44
CA ALA A 81 -6.50 -0.90 3.96
C ALA A 81 -6.67 0.37 3.11
N PHE A 82 -6.14 1.51 3.58
CA PHE A 82 -6.10 2.74 2.81
C PHE A 82 -5.37 2.59 1.48
N ARG A 83 -4.16 1.98 1.48
CA ARG A 83 -3.35 1.79 0.29
C ARG A 83 -4.10 1.01 -0.78
N HIS A 84 -4.73 -0.11 -0.40
CA HIS A 84 -5.52 -0.95 -1.31
C HIS A 84 -6.71 -0.20 -1.90
N CYS A 85 -7.46 0.54 -1.06
CA CYS A 85 -8.55 1.40 -1.52
C CYS A 85 -8.03 2.46 -2.52
N TYR A 86 -7.01 3.22 -2.15
CA TYR A 86 -6.57 4.35 -2.93
C TYR A 86 -5.91 3.93 -4.24
N TRP A 87 -5.11 2.85 -4.22
CA TRP A 87 -4.53 2.28 -5.43
C TRP A 87 -5.61 1.87 -6.45
N ASN A 88 -6.65 1.16 -6.00
CA ASN A 88 -7.75 0.75 -6.87
C ASN A 88 -8.59 1.93 -7.37
N ALA A 89 -8.72 2.98 -6.56
CA ALA A 89 -9.38 4.21 -6.98
C ALA A 89 -8.58 4.93 -8.09
N LEU A 90 -7.26 5.08 -7.90
CA LEU A 90 -6.35 5.66 -8.89
C LEU A 90 -6.37 4.87 -10.20
N MET A 91 -6.31 3.53 -10.14
CA MET A 91 -6.39 2.69 -11.34
C MET A 91 -7.74 2.83 -12.03
N THR A 92 -8.83 2.87 -11.28
CA THR A 92 -10.16 3.03 -11.87
C THR A 92 -10.27 4.35 -12.63
N ILE A 93 -9.70 5.43 -12.09
CA ILE A 93 -9.66 6.73 -12.77
C ILE A 93 -8.75 6.71 -14.01
N SER A 94 -7.59 6.05 -13.97
CA SER A 94 -6.56 6.19 -15.02
C SER A 94 -6.61 5.13 -16.14
N ILE A 95 -7.11 3.92 -15.84
CA ILE A 95 -7.16 2.78 -16.76
C ILE A 95 -8.55 2.11 -16.82
N GLY A 96 -9.52 2.61 -16.05
CA GLY A 96 -10.88 2.09 -16.00
C GLY A 96 -11.05 0.92 -15.02
N ARG A 97 -12.27 0.77 -14.50
CA ARG A 97 -12.63 -0.20 -13.44
C ARG A 97 -12.29 -1.65 -13.80
N ASP A 98 -12.57 -2.07 -15.03
CA ASP A 98 -12.38 -3.46 -15.46
C ASP A 98 -10.89 -3.83 -15.52
N GLN A 99 -10.04 -2.92 -16.01
CA GLN A 99 -8.60 -3.15 -16.04
C GLN A 99 -7.99 -3.04 -14.65
N ALA A 100 -8.48 -2.10 -13.81
CA ALA A 100 -8.09 -1.99 -12.42
C ALA A 100 -8.33 -3.29 -11.65
N LYS A 101 -9.51 -3.91 -11.83
CA LYS A 101 -9.82 -5.21 -11.21
C LYS A 101 -8.85 -6.29 -11.66
N LYS A 102 -8.60 -6.42 -12.96
CA LYS A 102 -7.69 -7.41 -13.52
C LYS A 102 -6.28 -7.30 -12.93
N VAL A 103 -5.75 -6.07 -12.81
CA VAL A 103 -4.41 -5.84 -12.23
C VAL A 103 -4.40 -6.14 -10.73
N ALA A 104 -5.39 -5.66 -9.97
CA ALA A 104 -5.47 -5.92 -8.54
C ALA A 104 -5.63 -7.41 -8.23
N ASP A 105 -6.52 -8.12 -8.92
CA ASP A 105 -6.70 -9.57 -8.74
C ASP A 105 -5.40 -10.33 -9.08
N LEU A 106 -4.69 -9.94 -10.15
CA LEU A 106 -3.40 -10.52 -10.50
C LEU A 106 -2.36 -10.35 -9.37
N HIS A 107 -2.35 -9.18 -8.72
CA HIS A 107 -1.47 -8.89 -7.60
C HIS A 107 -1.77 -9.80 -6.41
N GLU A 108 -3.04 -9.91 -6.02
CA GLU A 108 -3.46 -10.79 -4.91
C GLU A 108 -3.24 -12.28 -5.21
N ASP A 109 -3.42 -12.70 -6.47
CA ASP A 109 -3.22 -14.07 -6.91
C ASP A 109 -1.74 -14.47 -6.97
N ASN A 110 -0.84 -13.50 -7.15
CA ASN A 110 0.60 -13.76 -7.15
C ASN A 110 1.15 -13.94 -5.72
N ASN A 111 0.37 -13.60 -4.69
CA ASN A 111 0.66 -13.80 -3.28
C ASN A 111 0.11 -15.15 -2.77
N THR A 112 0.49 -16.26 -3.43
CA THR A 112 -0.09 -17.60 -3.15
C THR A 112 0.30 -18.22 -1.80
N THR A 113 1.22 -17.60 -1.05
CA THR A 113 1.72 -18.13 0.23
C THR A 113 1.18 -17.37 1.46
N GLY A 114 0.40 -16.30 1.26
CA GLY A 114 -0.19 -15.52 2.35
C GLY A 114 -1.39 -16.21 3.01
N PRO A 115 -1.75 -15.83 4.27
CA PRO A 115 -2.99 -16.24 4.90
C PRO A 115 -4.22 -15.85 4.07
N LEU A 116 -5.23 -16.74 3.99
CA LEU A 116 -6.46 -16.48 3.21
C LEU A 116 -7.24 -15.25 3.70
N GLU A 117 -7.19 -14.98 5.00
CA GLU A 117 -7.89 -13.86 5.64
C GLU A 117 -7.34 -12.51 5.17
N GLU A 118 -6.02 -12.43 4.96
CA GLU A 118 -5.38 -11.23 4.45
C GLU A 118 -5.79 -10.94 3.01
N ARG A 119 -5.73 -11.95 2.14
CA ARG A 119 -6.22 -11.82 0.76
C ARG A 119 -7.70 -11.40 0.72
N ALA A 120 -8.52 -11.86 1.67
CA ALA A 120 -9.92 -11.48 1.74
C ALA A 120 -10.10 -9.99 2.10
N MET A 121 -9.32 -9.47 3.05
CA MET A 121 -9.29 -8.04 3.36
C MET A 121 -8.83 -7.22 2.15
N ASP A 122 -7.73 -7.62 1.49
CA ASP A 122 -7.16 -6.89 0.37
C ASP A 122 -8.15 -6.84 -0.80
N LEU A 123 -8.75 -7.97 -1.18
CA LEU A 123 -9.78 -8.04 -2.22
C LEU A 123 -11.01 -7.17 -1.90
N LYS A 124 -11.43 -7.11 -0.63
CA LYS A 124 -12.56 -6.27 -0.21
C LYS A 124 -12.21 -4.79 -0.33
N ASN A 125 -11.06 -4.37 0.18
CA ASN A 125 -10.61 -2.98 0.11
C ASN A 125 -10.32 -2.55 -1.34
N ASN A 126 -9.82 -3.46 -2.17
CA ASN A 126 -9.64 -3.27 -3.61
C ASN A 126 -10.99 -2.97 -4.30
N GLU A 127 -12.05 -3.71 -3.96
CA GLU A 127 -13.39 -3.46 -4.53
C GLU A 127 -13.95 -2.11 -4.10
N ILE A 128 -13.84 -1.76 -2.82
CA ILE A 128 -14.25 -0.44 -2.32
C ILE A 128 -13.49 0.66 -3.05
N GLY A 129 -12.17 0.50 -3.23
CA GLY A 129 -11.35 1.44 -4.00
C GLY A 129 -11.84 1.64 -5.43
N ARG A 130 -12.24 0.56 -6.11
CA ARG A 130 -12.82 0.66 -7.46
C ARG A 130 -14.15 1.41 -7.48
N GLN A 131 -14.98 1.22 -6.46
CA GLN A 131 -16.21 2.00 -6.30
C GLN A 131 -15.86 3.49 -6.12
N VAL A 132 -14.98 3.81 -5.17
CA VAL A 132 -14.52 5.18 -4.90
C VAL A 132 -13.98 5.85 -6.17
N GLY A 133 -13.14 5.16 -6.95
CA GLY A 133 -12.60 5.68 -8.20
C GLY A 133 -13.67 5.93 -9.27
N SER A 134 -14.74 5.13 -9.30
CA SER A 134 -15.86 5.32 -10.24
C SER A 134 -16.73 6.54 -9.87
N GLU A 135 -16.79 6.87 -8.59
CA GLU A 135 -17.61 7.96 -8.03
C GLU A 135 -16.85 9.28 -7.88
N SER A 136 -15.53 9.29 -8.09
CA SER A 136 -14.66 10.46 -7.85
C SER A 136 -14.29 11.15 -9.15
N LYS A 137 -14.27 12.49 -9.12
CA LYS A 137 -13.90 13.31 -10.28
C LYS A 137 -12.40 13.55 -10.36
N THR A 138 -11.71 13.46 -9.24
CA THR A 138 -10.26 13.68 -9.13
C THR A 138 -9.62 12.63 -8.24
N THR A 139 -8.30 12.50 -8.36
CA THR A 139 -7.50 11.64 -7.48
C THR A 139 -7.51 12.12 -6.04
N ASP A 140 -7.56 13.44 -5.80
CA ASP A 140 -7.67 14.01 -4.44
C ASP A 140 -9.00 13.70 -3.77
N GLU A 141 -10.10 13.70 -4.54
CA GLU A 141 -11.41 13.28 -4.03
C GLU A 141 -11.40 11.79 -3.68
N ALA A 142 -10.83 10.95 -4.55
CA ALA A 142 -10.67 9.52 -4.27
C ALA A 142 -9.84 9.25 -3.02
N ARG A 143 -8.71 9.98 -2.86
CA ARG A 143 -7.85 9.91 -1.68
C ARG A 143 -8.62 10.26 -0.40
N ALA A 144 -9.37 11.37 -0.43
CA ALA A 144 -10.17 11.82 0.70
C ALA A 144 -11.27 10.82 1.08
N LYS A 145 -11.96 10.23 0.08
CA LYS A 145 -12.98 9.19 0.33
C LYS A 145 -12.39 7.92 0.91
N CYS A 146 -11.24 7.45 0.41
CA CYS A 146 -10.56 6.28 1.00
C CYS A 146 -10.12 6.56 2.44
N ALA A 147 -9.65 7.77 2.76
CA ALA A 147 -9.34 8.16 4.13
C ALA A 147 -10.59 8.21 5.02
N ASP A 148 -11.70 8.76 4.54
CA ASP A 148 -12.99 8.76 5.26
C ASP A 148 -13.51 7.33 5.51
N HIS A 149 -13.32 6.41 4.56
CA HIS A 149 -13.68 5.00 4.72
C HIS A 149 -12.83 4.25 5.74
N VAL A 150 -11.60 4.70 6.02
CA VAL A 150 -10.82 4.21 7.16
C VAL A 150 -11.49 4.64 8.47
N GLU A 151 -11.79 5.93 8.62
CA GLU A 151 -12.33 6.51 9.86
C GLU A 151 -13.75 6.01 10.20
N THR A 152 -14.57 5.80 9.17
CA THR A 152 -15.95 5.30 9.31
C THR A 152 -16.04 3.78 9.47
N GLY A 153 -14.91 3.06 9.35
CA GLY A 153 -14.87 1.59 9.44
C GLY A 153 -15.49 0.88 8.23
N TYR A 154 -15.64 1.59 7.10
CA TYR A 154 -16.14 0.99 5.86
C TYR A 154 -15.07 0.09 5.21
N LEU A 155 -13.79 0.43 5.35
CA LEU A 155 -12.69 -0.46 5.00
C LEU A 155 -12.49 -1.56 6.05
N GLN A 156 -12.07 -2.74 5.61
CA GLN A 156 -11.61 -3.80 6.50
C GLN A 156 -10.16 -3.54 6.88
N LEU A 157 -9.92 -3.29 8.17
CA LEU A 157 -8.62 -2.80 8.66
C LEU A 157 -7.65 -3.90 9.09
N LYS A 158 -8.13 -5.15 9.14
CA LYS A 158 -7.38 -6.36 9.53
C LYS A 158 -7.96 -7.57 8.79
N PRO A 159 -7.14 -8.63 8.56
CA PRO A 159 -7.63 -9.95 8.17
C PRO A 159 -8.81 -10.43 9.02
#